data_AF-A0A6G6ZT58-F1
#
_entry.id   AF-A0A6G6ZT58-F1
#
_cell.length_a   1.000
_cell.length_b   1.000
_cell.length_c   1.000
_cell.angle_alpha   90.00
_cell.angle_beta   90.00
_cell.angle_gamma   90.00
#
_symmetry.space_group_name_H-M   'P 1'
#
loop_
_entity.id
_entity.type
_entity.pdbx_description
1 polymer ?
#
loop_
_entity_poly.entity_id
_entity_poly.type
_entity_poly.pdbx_seq_one_letter_code
_entity_poly.pdbx_strand_id
1 'polypeptide(L)'
;MNQKRTRIPLPHPKPGKTGRGAWVFLLIGGVLLALTALLGWTLGSAVRQGVIVTSNRAGPKLAYSLELQPTQFYAELLWQGTTTLLLGALAVAALWIGRLLMSTDKRRR
;
A
#
# COMPACT_ATOMS: atom_id res chain seq x y z
N MET A 1 43.16 56.33 0.66
CA MET A 1 42.87 55.00 1.22
C MET A 1 41.44 54.63 0.88
N ASN A 2 41.21 53.59 0.08
CA ASN A 2 39.88 53.22 -0.39
C ASN A 2 39.44 51.90 0.28
N GLN A 3 38.59 52.01 1.30
CA GLN A 3 38.14 50.91 2.13
C GLN A 3 37.01 50.16 1.40
N LYS A 4 37.37 49.13 0.62
CA LYS A 4 36.38 48.26 -0.04
C LYS A 4 35.55 47.57 1.03
N ARG A 5 34.28 47.98 1.12
CA ARG A 5 33.27 47.46 2.07
C ARG A 5 33.04 45.98 1.78
N THR A 6 33.67 45.11 2.58
CA THR A 6 33.51 43.65 2.50
C THR A 6 32.05 43.31 2.82
N ARG A 7 31.28 42.89 1.81
CA ARG A 7 29.90 42.42 2.01
C ARG A 7 29.96 41.02 2.59
N ILE A 8 29.60 40.89 3.87
CA ILE A 8 29.46 39.60 4.53
C ILE A 8 28.23 38.91 3.93
N PRO A 9 28.36 37.72 3.31
CA PRO A 9 27.21 37.01 2.76
C PRO A 9 26.29 36.56 3.91
N LEU A 10 25.00 36.86 3.79
CA LEU A 10 23.97 36.45 4.75
C LEU A 10 23.92 34.91 4.82
N PRO A 11 23.87 34.28 6.00
CA PRO A 11 23.75 32.83 6.11
C PRO A 11 22.42 32.40 5.48
N HIS A 12 22.52 31.60 4.42
CA HIS A 12 21.36 31.10 3.70
C HIS A 12 20.62 30.12 4.64
N PRO A 13 19.29 30.21 4.79
CA PRO A 13 18.56 29.28 5.63
C PRO A 13 18.77 27.85 5.10
N LYS A 14 19.21 26.94 5.99
CA LYS A 14 19.42 25.53 5.62
C LYS A 14 18.10 24.99 5.04
N PRO A 15 18.12 24.35 3.86
CA PRO A 15 16.91 23.79 3.28
C PRO A 15 16.28 22.82 4.29
N GLY A 16 14.99 23.00 4.55
CA GLY A 16 14.23 22.16 5.48
C GLY A 16 14.42 20.68 5.13
N LYS A 17 14.68 19.86 6.14
CA LYS A 17 14.89 18.41 5.98
C LYS A 17 13.58 17.72 5.61
N THR A 18 13.15 17.83 4.36
CA THR A 18 11.89 17.25 3.85
C THR A 18 11.94 15.73 3.60
N GLY A 19 13.06 15.06 3.88
CA GLY A 19 13.24 13.62 3.61
C GLY A 19 12.70 12.64 4.64
N ARG A 20 12.23 13.09 5.81
CA ARG A 20 11.89 12.18 6.94
C ARG A 20 10.59 11.38 6.78
N GLY A 21 9.74 11.70 5.81
CA GLY A 21 8.42 11.05 5.63
C GLY A 21 8.37 9.97 4.53
N ALA A 22 9.31 9.94 3.60
CA ALA A 22 9.20 9.09 2.41
C ALA A 22 9.30 7.58 2.72
N TRP A 23 9.99 7.21 3.80
CA TRP A 23 10.11 5.80 4.22
C TRP A 23 8.78 5.22 4.74
N VAL A 24 7.88 6.08 5.25
CA VAL A 24 6.55 5.66 5.72
C VAL A 24 5.71 5.08 4.58
N PHE A 25 5.79 5.69 3.38
CA PHE A 25 5.09 5.19 2.19
C PHE A 25 5.61 3.81 1.73
N LEU A 26 6.91 3.56 1.88
CA LEU A 26 7.48 2.24 1.59
C LEU A 26 7.00 1.18 2.60
N LEU A 27 6.94 1.54 3.88
CA LEU A 27 6.46 0.67 4.94
C LEU A 27 4.97 0.34 4.74
N ILE A 28 4.14 1.35 4.49
CA ILE A 28 2.71 1.20 4.17
C ILE A 28 2.52 0.32 2.93
N GLY A 29 3.25 0.61 1.85
CA GLY A 29 3.18 -0.18 0.63
C GLY A 29 3.59 -1.64 0.82
N GLY A 30 4.64 -1.90 1.62
CA GLY A 30 5.06 -3.26 1.97
C GLY A 30 4.03 -4.02 2.80
N VAL A 31 3.43 -3.37 3.80
CA VAL A 31 2.34 -3.95 4.61
C VAL A 31 1.12 -4.25 3.76
N LEU A 32 0.71 -3.34 2.88
CA LEU A 32 -0.37 -3.54 1.93
C LEU A 32 -0.10 -4.75 1.02
N LEU A 33 1.13 -4.88 0.50
CA LEU A 33 1.51 -5.98 -0.38
C LEU A 33 1.49 -7.33 0.36
N ALA A 34 1.99 -7.37 1.61
CA ALA A 34 1.91 -8.55 2.46
C ALA A 34 0.45 -8.95 2.77
N LEU A 35 -0.42 -7.97 3.05
CA LEU A 35 -1.86 -8.19 3.23
C LEU A 35 -2.52 -8.74 1.96
N THR A 36 -2.21 -8.18 0.79
CA THR A 36 -2.71 -8.69 -0.49
C THR A 36 -2.25 -10.14 -0.74
N ALA A 37 -0.99 -10.46 -0.48
CA ALA A 37 -0.48 -11.82 -0.64
C ALA A 37 -1.17 -12.80 0.32
N LEU A 38 -1.39 -12.38 1.57
CA LEU A 38 -2.10 -13.18 2.56
C LEU A 38 -3.56 -13.42 2.16
N LEU A 39 -4.26 -12.37 1.69
CA LEU A 39 -5.62 -12.47 1.18
C LEU A 39 -5.69 -13.41 -0.04
N GLY A 40 -4.77 -13.26 -1.00
CA GLY A 40 -4.67 -14.15 -2.15
C GLY A 40 -4.44 -15.61 -1.76
N TRP A 41 -3.59 -15.85 -0.74
CA TRP A 41 -3.39 -17.19 -0.19
C TRP A 41 -4.67 -17.76 0.43
N THR A 42 -5.39 -16.95 1.22
CA THR A 42 -6.66 -17.38 1.83
C THR A 42 -7.72 -17.71 0.78
N LEU A 43 -7.83 -16.91 -0.28
CA LEU A 43 -8.70 -17.18 -1.42
C LEU A 43 -8.32 -18.49 -2.12
N GLY A 44 -7.03 -18.71 -2.38
CA GLY A 44 -6.54 -19.96 -2.96
C GLY A 44 -6.81 -21.19 -2.08
N SER A 45 -6.73 -21.05 -0.75
CA SER A 45 -7.13 -22.12 0.17
C SER A 45 -8.64 -22.36 0.19
N ALA A 46 -9.45 -21.31 0.10
CA ALA A 46 -10.91 -21.41 0.07
C ALA A 46 -11.40 -22.11 -1.20
N VAL A 47 -10.77 -21.82 -2.35
CA VAL A 47 -11.02 -22.52 -3.62
C VAL A 47 -10.69 -24.01 -3.50
N ARG A 48 -9.54 -24.36 -2.89
CA ARG A 48 -9.15 -25.78 -2.71
C ARG A 48 -10.06 -26.52 -1.73
N GLN A 49 -10.58 -25.84 -0.71
CA GLN A 49 -11.46 -26.42 0.29
C GLN A 49 -12.93 -26.43 -0.16
N GLY A 50 -13.28 -25.73 -1.25
CA GLY A 50 -14.66 -25.60 -1.72
C GLY A 50 -15.58 -24.82 -0.77
N VAL A 51 -15.01 -24.10 0.21
CA VAL A 51 -15.75 -23.36 1.23
C VAL A 51 -15.17 -21.96 1.36
N ILE A 52 -16.02 -20.95 1.16
CA ILE A 52 -15.70 -19.55 1.41
C ILE A 52 -16.41 -19.11 2.68
N VAL A 53 -15.64 -18.61 3.64
CA VAL A 53 -16.18 -18.00 4.86
C VAL A 53 -16.28 -16.50 4.61
N THR A 54 -17.48 -15.95 4.64
CA THR A 54 -17.65 -14.50 4.60
C THR A 54 -17.21 -13.91 5.93
N SER A 55 -16.19 -13.06 5.91
CA SER A 55 -15.83 -12.26 7.08
C SER A 55 -16.71 -11.02 7.11
N ASN A 56 -18.01 -11.21 7.30
CA ASN A 56 -18.95 -10.11 7.43
C ASN A 56 -18.64 -9.36 8.74
N ARG A 57 -18.29 -8.08 8.65
CA ARG A 57 -17.85 -7.27 9.81
C ARG A 57 -19.01 -6.94 10.76
N ALA A 58 -20.25 -7.08 10.29
CA ALA A 58 -21.48 -6.96 11.06
C ALA A 58 -22.48 -8.00 10.52
N GLY A 59 -22.58 -9.15 11.20
CA GLY A 59 -23.53 -10.22 10.85
C GLY A 59 -22.98 -11.63 11.13
N PRO A 60 -23.84 -12.66 11.12
CA PRO A 60 -23.40 -14.04 11.27
C PRO A 60 -22.42 -14.40 10.16
N LYS A 61 -21.29 -15.06 10.51
CA LYS A 61 -20.35 -15.59 9.53
C LYS A 61 -21.06 -16.65 8.70
N LEU A 62 -21.30 -16.34 7.43
CA LEU A 62 -21.91 -17.28 6.51
C LEU A 62 -20.79 -18.05 5.81
N ALA A 63 -20.83 -19.37 5.88
CA ALA A 63 -19.94 -20.24 5.14
C ALA A 63 -20.71 -20.74 3.90
N TYR A 64 -20.28 -20.30 2.73
CA TYR A 64 -20.84 -20.78 1.46
C TYR A 64 -20.01 -21.95 0.99
N SER A 65 -20.64 -23.12 0.89
CA SER A 65 -20.03 -24.32 0.30
C SER A 65 -20.40 -24.42 -1.17
N LEU A 66 -19.43 -24.80 -2.00
CA LEU A 66 -19.57 -25.00 -3.43
C LEU A 66 -20.63 -26.08 -3.75
N GLU A 67 -20.81 -27.05 -2.86
CA GLU A 67 -21.76 -28.16 -3.02
C GLU A 67 -23.21 -27.74 -2.79
N LEU A 68 -23.44 -26.77 -1.90
CA LEU A 68 -24.78 -26.30 -1.54
C LEU A 68 -25.21 -25.10 -2.38
N GLN A 69 -24.31 -24.15 -2.63
CA GLN A 69 -24.62 -22.84 -3.21
C GLN A 69 -23.49 -22.34 -4.15
N PRO A 70 -23.33 -22.96 -5.33
CA PRO A 70 -22.21 -22.69 -6.23
C PRO A 70 -22.22 -21.26 -6.81
N THR A 71 -23.38 -20.71 -7.14
CA THR A 71 -23.49 -19.34 -7.68
C THR A 71 -23.07 -18.28 -6.66
N GLN A 72 -23.47 -18.44 -5.39
CA GLN A 72 -23.09 -17.53 -4.31
C GLN A 72 -21.60 -17.67 -3.98
N PHE A 73 -21.05 -18.89 -4.01
CA PHE A 73 -19.62 -19.14 -3.86
C PHE A 73 -18.79 -18.37 -4.90
N TYR A 74 -19.13 -18.48 -6.19
CA TYR A 74 -18.39 -17.77 -7.25
C TYR A 74 -18.57 -16.25 -7.20
N ALA A 75 -19.77 -15.75 -6.86
CA ALA A 75 -20.01 -14.32 -6.71
C ALA A 75 -19.15 -13.72 -5.58
N GLU A 76 -19.10 -14.40 -4.44
CA GLU A 76 -18.30 -13.97 -3.29
C GLU A 76 -16.79 -14.09 -3.59
N LEU A 77 -16.37 -15.16 -4.28
CA LEU A 77 -14.99 -15.33 -4.74
C LEU A 77 -14.56 -14.20 -5.69
N LEU A 78 -15.41 -13.83 -6.65
CA LEU A 78 -15.15 -12.73 -7.57
C LEU A 78 -15.10 -11.38 -6.82
N TRP A 79 -15.99 -11.17 -5.85
CA TRP A 79 -16.02 -9.94 -5.06
C TRP A 79 -14.77 -9.77 -4.18
N GLN A 80 -14.40 -10.83 -3.44
CA GLN A 80 -13.19 -10.84 -2.61
C GLN A 80 -11.91 -10.82 -3.46
N GLY A 81 -11.91 -11.46 -4.62
CA GLY A 81 -10.82 -11.39 -5.59
C GLY A 81 -10.62 -9.97 -6.13
N THR A 82 -11.70 -9.31 -6.53
CA THR A 82 -11.66 -7.93 -7.07
C THR A 82 -11.14 -6.94 -6.02
N THR A 83 -11.62 -7.04 -4.78
CA THR A 83 -11.13 -6.19 -3.68
C THR A 83 -9.67 -6.46 -3.33
N THR A 84 -9.23 -7.72 -3.36
CA THR A 84 -7.81 -8.09 -3.17
C THR A 84 -6.92 -7.52 -4.27
N LEU A 85 -7.36 -7.58 -5.53
CA LEU A 85 -6.65 -6.96 -6.67
C LEU A 85 -6.57 -5.45 -6.53
N LEU A 86 -7.65 -4.79 -6.12
CA LEU A 86 -7.69 -3.35 -5.91
C LEU A 86 -6.74 -2.92 -4.78
N LEU A 87 -6.71 -3.69 -3.68
CA LEU A 87 -5.74 -3.53 -2.59
C LEU A 87 -4.29 -3.70 -3.08
N GLY A 88 -4.03 -4.70 -3.92
CA GLY A 88 -2.72 -4.91 -4.53
C GLY A 88 -2.28 -3.75 -5.42
N ALA A 89 -3.19 -3.23 -6.25
CA ALA A 89 -2.93 -2.06 -7.08
C ALA A 89 -2.60 -0.82 -6.23
N LEU A 90 -3.34 -0.60 -5.13
CA LEU A 90 -3.04 0.46 -4.17
C LEU A 90 -1.68 0.26 -3.49
N ALA A 91 -1.31 -0.98 -3.15
CA ALA A 91 0.00 -1.32 -2.59
C ALA A 91 1.14 -0.90 -3.54
N VAL A 92 1.02 -1.27 -4.82
CA VAL A 92 2.00 -0.94 -5.85
C VAL A 92 2.06 0.57 -6.07
N ALA A 93 0.92 1.26 -6.12
CA ALA A 93 0.87 2.71 -6.25
C ALA A 93 1.56 3.41 -5.07
N ALA A 94 1.31 2.96 -3.82
CA ALA A 94 1.95 3.50 -2.63
C ALA A 94 3.48 3.31 -2.64
N LEU A 95 3.95 2.12 -3.05
CA LEU A 95 5.38 1.84 -3.22
C LEU A 95 6.02 2.72 -4.32
N TRP A 96 5.31 2.93 -5.43
CA TRP A 96 5.79 3.74 -6.54
C TRP A 96 5.93 5.21 -6.14
N ILE A 97 4.94 5.76 -5.43
CA ILE A 97 4.97 7.13 -4.89
C ILE A 97 6.10 7.28 -3.85
N GLY A 98 6.24 6.31 -2.92
CA GLY A 98 7.33 6.31 -1.95
C GLY A 98 8.72 6.27 -2.61
N ARG A 99 8.86 5.49 -3.69
CA ARG A 99 10.10 5.42 -4.47
C ARG A 99 10.39 6.72 -5.21
N LEU A 100 9.38 7.36 -5.80
CA LEU A 100 9.51 8.67 -6.43
C LEU A 100 9.96 9.74 -5.43
N LEU A 101 9.32 9.82 -4.26
CA LEU A 101 9.67 10.77 -3.19
C LEU A 101 11.11 10.56 -2.68
N MET A 102 11.56 9.31 -2.54
CA MET A 102 12.95 9.04 -2.18
C MET A 102 13.93 9.40 -3.29
N SER A 103 13.57 9.18 -4.55
CA SER A 103 14.43 9.52 -5.69
C SER A 103 14.62 11.03 -5.85
N THR A 104 13.58 11.83 -5.56
CA THR A 104 13.67 13.29 -5.60
C THR A 104 14.46 13.86 -4.42
N ASP A 105 14.38 13.25 -3.24
CA ASP A 105 15.19 13.63 -2.07
C ASP A 105 16.69 13.31 -2.29
N LYS A 106 17.00 12.18 -2.95
CA LYS A 106 18.38 11.80 -3.30
C LYS A 106 19.00 12.73 -4.35
N ARG A 107 18.20 13.36 -5.22
CA ARG A 107 18.66 14.30 -6.25
C ARG A 107 18.93 15.72 -5.72
N ARG A 108 18.51 16.02 -4.48
CA ARG A 108 18.72 17.31 -3.80
C ARG A 108 19.95 17.33 -2.87
N ARG A 109 20.58 16.18 -2.63
CA ARG A 109 21.89 16.10 -1.95
C ARG A 109 23.01 16.05 -2.98
#